data_AF-A0A6C0LYS2-F1
#
_entry.id   AF-A0A6C0LYS2-F1
#
_cell.length_a   1.000
_cell.length_b   1.000
_cell.length_c   1.000
_cell.angle_alpha   90.00
_cell.angle_beta   90.00
_cell.angle_gamma   90.00
#
_symmetry.space_group_name_H-M   'P 1'
#
loop_
_entity.id
_entity.type
_entity.pdbx_description
1 polymer ?
#
loop_
_entity_poly.entity_id
_entity_poly.type
_entity_poly.pdbx_seq_one_letter_code
_entity_poly.pdbx_strand_id
1 'polypeptide(L)'
;MDKTNNILKNKATSRIGGKGSQRRKKKFVRKKITDKQKDLLKKKINDINKKILSLNNNNYKKLRDFIDGLINDYITDLQRSDVNNNEQFNYSSIKKYGAGFIYKYFFYPINNEKILIKTDIYPFLKKNFKKSGQDLFQKLIDSIDQILVKKEYDINLENEKYDEELFNRALNFFNIQSDKKVHFKDIRSKYREYIDSNIKDDLGNDLYDKDRCSKYFSILSKQYNDYLKSN
;
A
#
# COMPACT_ATOMS: atom_id res chain seq x y z
N MET A 1 -39.85 32.76 -69.29
CA MET A 1 -38.77 33.40 -70.08
C MET A 1 -38.71 34.83 -69.58
N ASP A 2 -37.63 35.42 -69.07
CA ASP A 2 -36.21 35.10 -69.04
C ASP A 2 -35.56 35.91 -67.89
N LYS A 3 -34.48 35.38 -67.30
CA LYS A 3 -33.15 35.98 -66.96
C LYS A 3 -33.10 37.49 -66.56
N THR A 4 -32.31 38.03 -65.63
CA THR A 4 -31.14 37.61 -64.82
C THR A 4 -30.65 38.84 -64.03
N ASN A 5 -30.03 38.61 -62.87
CA ASN A 5 -28.83 39.26 -62.32
C ASN A 5 -28.83 40.72 -61.78
N ASN A 6 -28.57 40.78 -60.46
CA ASN A 6 -27.55 41.57 -59.73
C ASN A 6 -27.32 43.05 -60.09
N ILE A 7 -27.35 43.91 -59.06
CA ILE A 7 -26.20 44.74 -58.62
C ILE A 7 -26.46 45.31 -57.21
N LEU A 8 -25.43 45.22 -56.38
CA LEU A 8 -25.27 45.68 -55.00
C LEU A 8 -25.65 47.15 -54.75
N LYS A 9 -26.15 47.44 -53.53
CA LYS A 9 -25.59 48.50 -52.65
C LYS A 9 -26.07 48.35 -51.20
N ASN A 10 -25.12 48.04 -50.32
CA ASN A 10 -25.23 48.08 -48.87
C ASN A 10 -25.72 49.45 -48.36
N LYS A 11 -26.53 49.47 -47.29
CA LYS A 11 -26.29 50.36 -46.15
C LYS A 11 -27.11 49.98 -44.90
N ALA A 12 -26.34 49.59 -43.88
CA ALA A 12 -26.55 49.76 -42.45
C ALA A 12 -27.85 49.19 -41.82
N THR A 13 -27.77 47.94 -41.35
CA THR A 13 -28.49 47.55 -40.13
C THR A 13 -27.61 47.87 -38.92
N SER A 14 -28.06 48.83 -38.12
CA SER A 14 -27.53 49.11 -36.80
C SER A 14 -27.80 47.90 -35.89
N ARG A 15 -26.75 47.12 -35.62
CA ARG A 15 -26.74 46.19 -34.47
C ARG A 15 -25.98 46.84 -33.33
N ILE A 16 -26.77 47.46 -32.45
CA ILE A 16 -26.41 47.74 -31.07
C ILE A 16 -26.26 46.37 -30.38
N GLY A 17 -25.06 46.07 -29.92
CA GLY A 17 -24.73 44.81 -29.26
C GLY A 17 -23.24 44.79 -28.96
N GLY A 18 -22.88 45.34 -27.80
CA GLY A 18 -21.51 45.52 -27.36
C GLY A 18 -20.68 44.23 -27.45
N LYS A 19 -19.43 44.41 -27.90
CA LYS A 19 -18.30 43.47 -27.97
C LYS A 19 -18.46 42.19 -27.12
N GLY A 20 -19.30 41.27 -27.60
CA GLY A 20 -19.39 39.92 -27.09
C GLY A 20 -18.16 39.17 -27.58
N SER A 21 -17.11 39.16 -26.77
CA SER A 21 -16.02 38.21 -26.96
C SER A 21 -16.65 36.81 -26.96
N GLN A 22 -16.64 36.14 -28.12
CA GLN A 22 -16.99 34.72 -28.16
C GLN A 22 -16.04 34.02 -27.20
N ARG A 23 -16.55 33.66 -26.01
CA ARG A 23 -15.80 32.95 -25.01
C ARG A 23 -15.47 31.59 -25.62
N ARG A 24 -14.26 31.46 -26.18
CA ARG A 24 -13.72 30.17 -26.62
C ARG A 24 -13.86 29.23 -25.42
N LYS A 25 -14.73 28.23 -25.51
CA LYS A 25 -14.76 27.15 -24.52
C LYS A 25 -13.37 26.53 -24.57
N LYS A 26 -12.52 26.83 -23.58
CA LYS A 26 -11.23 26.14 -23.41
C LYS A 26 -11.56 24.66 -23.45
N LYS A 27 -11.09 23.95 -24.49
CA LYS A 27 -11.10 22.48 -24.46
C LYS A 27 -10.29 22.13 -23.21
N PHE A 28 -10.97 21.67 -22.18
CA PHE A 28 -10.30 21.05 -21.04
C PHE A 28 -9.60 19.81 -21.60
N VAL A 29 -8.33 19.95 -21.96
CA VAL A 29 -7.45 18.81 -22.09
C VAL A 29 -7.43 18.19 -20.70
N ARG A 30 -8.17 17.09 -20.51
CA ARG A 30 -8.10 16.31 -19.28
C ARG A 30 -6.63 15.93 -19.12
N LYS A 31 -5.91 16.59 -18.21
CA LYS A 31 -4.59 16.12 -17.79
C LYS A 31 -4.76 14.65 -17.40
N LYS A 32 -4.06 13.74 -18.08
CA LYS A 32 -3.95 12.33 -17.69
C LYS A 32 -3.24 12.26 -16.33
N ILE A 33 -3.98 12.46 -15.24
CA ILE A 33 -3.49 12.31 -13.86
C ILE A 33 -3.57 10.83 -13.43
N THR A 34 -3.91 9.91 -14.33
CA THR A 34 -4.39 8.57 -13.98
C THR A 34 -3.37 7.44 -13.99
N ASP A 35 -2.28 7.55 -14.74
CA ASP A 35 -1.35 6.41 -14.93
C ASP A 35 -0.35 6.31 -13.77
N LYS A 36 0.17 7.44 -13.28
CA LYS A 36 1.12 7.46 -12.15
C LYS A 36 0.52 6.90 -10.85
N GLN A 37 -0.73 7.25 -10.54
CA GLN A 37 -1.42 6.73 -9.33
C GLN A 37 -1.70 5.23 -9.44
N LYS A 38 -2.09 4.76 -10.63
CA LYS A 38 -2.26 3.34 -10.92
C LYS A 38 -0.95 2.58 -10.71
N ASP A 39 0.16 3.09 -11.23
CA ASP A 39 1.46 2.44 -11.13
C ASP A 39 1.99 2.42 -9.69
N LEU A 40 1.81 3.51 -8.94
CA LEU A 40 2.18 3.58 -7.52
C LEU A 40 1.38 2.57 -6.70
N LEU A 41 0.05 2.51 -6.88
CA LEU A 41 -0.78 1.55 -6.17
C LEU A 41 -0.43 0.11 -6.55
N LYS A 42 -0.17 -0.15 -7.84
CA LYS A 42 0.26 -1.46 -8.31
C LYS A 42 1.58 -1.90 -7.67
N LYS A 43 2.58 -1.02 -7.60
CA LYS A 43 3.85 -1.30 -6.92
C LYS A 43 3.63 -1.63 -5.44
N LYS A 44 2.85 -0.80 -4.74
CA LYS A 44 2.51 -1.04 -3.33
C LYS A 44 1.81 -2.38 -3.11
N ILE A 45 0.82 -2.72 -3.93
CA ILE A 45 0.13 -4.01 -3.85
C ILE A 45 1.08 -5.18 -4.11
N ASN A 46 1.99 -5.06 -5.07
CA ASN A 46 3.00 -6.09 -5.32
C ASN A 46 3.89 -6.31 -4.10
N ASP A 47 4.33 -5.23 -3.44
CA ASP A 47 5.17 -5.33 -2.25
C ASP A 47 4.41 -5.96 -1.07
N ILE A 48 3.16 -5.58 -0.85
CA ILE A 48 2.26 -6.23 0.13
C ILE A 48 2.12 -7.72 -0.19
N ASN A 49 1.84 -8.08 -1.44
CA ASN A 49 1.65 -9.46 -1.83
C ASN A 49 2.93 -10.30 -1.62
N LYS A 50 4.11 -9.74 -1.89
CA LYS A 50 5.40 -10.39 -1.57
C LYS A 50 5.53 -10.66 -0.07
N LYS A 51 5.20 -9.67 0.78
CA LYS A 51 5.22 -9.83 2.24
C LYS A 51 4.22 -10.89 2.71
N ILE A 52 3.02 -10.96 2.14
CA ILE A 52 2.03 -12.00 2.47
C ILE A 52 2.56 -13.39 2.09
N LEU A 53 3.17 -13.51 0.91
CA LEU A 53 3.73 -14.77 0.44
C LEU A 53 4.88 -15.27 1.32
N SER A 54 5.68 -14.39 1.91
CA SER A 54 6.79 -14.78 2.80
C SER A 54 6.36 -15.15 4.23
N LEU A 55 5.10 -14.90 4.62
CA LEU A 55 4.62 -15.29 5.96
C LEU A 55 4.51 -16.81 6.11
N ASN A 56 4.89 -17.34 7.28
CA ASN A 56 4.50 -18.69 7.67
C ASN A 56 2.99 -18.79 7.97
N ASN A 57 2.47 -20.03 8.08
CA ASN A 57 1.04 -20.28 8.25
C ASN A 57 0.44 -19.65 9.51
N ASN A 58 1.17 -19.67 10.63
CA ASN A 58 0.70 -19.08 11.90
C ASN A 58 0.58 -17.56 11.81
N ASN A 59 1.58 -16.89 11.25
CA ASN A 59 1.58 -15.44 11.09
C ASN A 59 0.56 -14.99 10.05
N TYR A 60 0.39 -15.79 9.00
CA TYR A 60 -0.65 -15.59 8.00
C TYR A 60 -2.05 -15.73 8.61
N LYS A 61 -2.31 -16.73 9.45
CA LYS A 61 -3.61 -16.88 10.14
C LYS A 61 -3.94 -15.64 10.98
N LYS A 62 -2.98 -15.17 11.79
CA LYS A 62 -3.14 -13.92 12.55
C LYS A 62 -3.37 -12.70 11.65
N LEU A 63 -2.72 -12.64 10.48
CA LEU A 63 -2.93 -11.56 9.52
C LEU A 63 -4.35 -11.65 8.94
N ARG A 64 -4.79 -12.87 8.62
CA ARG A 64 -6.11 -13.15 8.07
C ARG A 64 -7.20 -12.69 9.04
N ASP A 65 -7.11 -13.06 10.31
CA ASP A 65 -8.06 -12.63 11.34
C ASP A 65 -8.13 -11.08 11.44
N PHE A 66 -6.99 -10.41 11.34
CA PHE A 66 -6.92 -8.95 11.33
C PHE A 66 -7.55 -8.33 10.05
N ILE A 67 -7.27 -8.90 8.88
CA ILE A 67 -7.90 -8.47 7.61
C ILE A 67 -9.41 -8.62 7.70
N ASP A 68 -9.90 -9.70 8.31
CA ASP A 68 -11.33 -9.95 8.46
C ASP A 68 -11.99 -8.89 9.35
N GLY A 69 -11.34 -8.49 10.45
CA GLY A 69 -11.74 -7.34 11.27
C GLY A 69 -11.77 -6.03 10.47
N LEU A 70 -10.67 -5.70 9.79
CA LEU A 70 -10.57 -4.46 9.00
C LEU A 70 -11.62 -4.37 7.89
N ILE A 71 -11.94 -5.47 7.24
CA ILE A 71 -12.95 -5.51 6.18
C ILE A 71 -14.34 -5.23 6.75
N ASN A 72 -14.65 -5.74 7.94
CA ASN A 72 -15.92 -5.46 8.60
C ASN A 72 -16.03 -3.99 9.01
N ASP A 73 -14.97 -3.40 9.53
CA ASP A 73 -14.92 -1.97 9.86
C ASP A 73 -15.10 -1.12 8.60
N TYR A 74 -14.38 -1.45 7.52
CA TYR A 74 -14.52 -0.78 6.23
C TYR A 74 -15.95 -0.86 5.69
N ILE A 75 -16.55 -2.06 5.72
CA ILE A 75 -17.91 -2.24 5.23
C ILE A 75 -18.88 -1.43 6.08
N THR A 76 -18.66 -1.32 7.39
CA THR A 76 -19.46 -0.52 8.31
C THR A 76 -19.35 0.97 7.99
N ASP A 77 -18.13 1.47 7.83
CA ASP A 77 -17.82 2.88 7.54
C ASP A 77 -18.24 3.33 6.14
N LEU A 78 -18.37 2.40 5.18
CA LEU A 78 -18.81 2.71 3.84
C LEU A 78 -20.20 3.37 3.87
N GLN A 79 -20.30 4.56 3.26
CA GLN A 79 -21.53 5.32 3.15
C GLN A 79 -22.09 5.29 1.73
N ARG A 80 -23.39 5.60 1.59
CA ARG A 80 -24.05 5.71 0.29
C ARG A 80 -23.42 6.79 -0.60
N SER A 81 -22.90 7.86 0.01
CA SER A 81 -22.17 8.94 -0.64
C SER A 81 -20.90 8.48 -1.34
N ASP A 82 -20.29 7.37 -0.89
CA ASP A 82 -18.99 6.88 -1.35
C ASP A 82 -19.06 6.04 -2.63
N VAL A 83 -20.25 5.56 -3.00
CA VAL A 83 -20.46 4.62 -4.10
C VAL A 83 -20.96 5.35 -5.35
N ASN A 84 -20.39 5.01 -6.51
CA ASN A 84 -20.97 5.36 -7.81
C ASN A 84 -22.06 4.34 -8.12
N ASN A 85 -23.30 4.62 -7.72
CA ASN A 85 -24.42 3.72 -8.02
C ASN A 85 -24.52 3.51 -9.54
N ASN A 86 -24.39 2.26 -9.95
CA ASN A 86 -24.59 1.81 -11.32
C ASN A 86 -25.40 0.51 -11.31
N GLU A 87 -25.77 0.01 -12.50
CA GLU A 87 -26.59 -1.19 -12.63
C GLU A 87 -25.94 -2.44 -12.02
N GLN A 88 -24.61 -2.50 -12.00
CA GLN A 88 -23.85 -3.65 -11.54
C GLN A 88 -23.58 -3.62 -10.03
N PHE A 89 -23.34 -2.43 -9.47
CA PHE A 89 -22.99 -2.20 -8.08
C PHE A 89 -23.70 -0.96 -7.54
N ASN A 90 -24.44 -1.15 -6.45
CA ASN A 90 -25.02 -0.07 -5.68
C ASN A 90 -24.73 -0.26 -4.19
N TYR A 91 -24.88 0.80 -3.42
CA TYR A 91 -24.59 0.76 -1.99
C TYR A 91 -25.31 -0.37 -1.25
N SER A 92 -26.60 -0.57 -1.55
CA SER A 92 -27.42 -1.59 -0.90
C SER A 92 -26.94 -3.01 -1.22
N SER A 93 -26.50 -3.28 -2.45
CA SER A 93 -25.97 -4.58 -2.85
C SER A 93 -24.62 -4.83 -2.18
N ILE A 94 -23.75 -3.82 -2.11
CA ILE A 94 -22.46 -3.93 -1.41
C ILE A 94 -22.69 -4.22 0.08
N LYS A 95 -23.57 -3.46 0.75
CA LYS A 95 -23.89 -3.69 2.16
C LYS A 95 -24.52 -5.06 2.42
N LYS A 96 -25.39 -5.53 1.53
CA LYS A 96 -26.01 -6.87 1.66
C LYS A 96 -24.98 -8.00 1.55
N TYR A 97 -24.00 -7.88 0.65
CA TYR A 97 -22.91 -8.86 0.53
C TYR A 97 -21.85 -8.73 1.62
N GLY A 98 -21.73 -7.55 2.23
CA GLY A 98 -20.81 -7.28 3.33
C GLY A 98 -19.36 -7.61 2.98
N ALA A 99 -18.65 -8.27 3.90
CA ALA A 99 -17.26 -8.68 3.71
C ALA A 99 -17.05 -9.55 2.46
N GLY A 100 -18.04 -10.36 2.08
CA GLY A 100 -17.99 -11.21 0.89
C GLY A 100 -17.79 -10.41 -0.41
N PHE A 101 -18.32 -9.18 -0.47
CA PHE A 101 -18.05 -8.27 -1.59
C PHE A 101 -16.56 -7.95 -1.68
N ILE A 102 -15.93 -7.60 -0.55
CA ILE A 102 -14.52 -7.23 -0.53
C ILE A 102 -13.64 -8.42 -0.93
N TYR A 103 -13.84 -9.62 -0.37
CA TYR A 103 -13.04 -10.78 -0.77
C TYR A 103 -13.16 -11.11 -2.25
N LYS A 104 -14.37 -11.06 -2.81
CA LYS A 104 -14.60 -11.40 -4.22
C LYS A 104 -13.92 -10.43 -5.18
N TYR A 105 -14.06 -9.13 -4.92
CA TYR A 105 -13.61 -8.12 -5.88
C TYR A 105 -12.19 -7.66 -5.63
N PHE A 106 -11.70 -7.73 -4.39
CA PHE A 106 -10.42 -7.15 -4.02
C PHE A 106 -9.30 -8.17 -3.83
N PHE A 107 -9.65 -9.40 -3.50
CA PHE A 107 -8.69 -10.45 -3.24
C PHE A 107 -8.79 -11.59 -4.24
N TYR A 108 -7.72 -12.36 -4.35
CA TYR A 108 -7.71 -13.64 -5.06
C TYR A 108 -6.95 -14.68 -4.22
N PRO A 109 -7.44 -15.92 -4.15
CA PRO A 109 -6.75 -16.99 -3.44
C PRO A 109 -5.54 -17.48 -4.25
N ILE A 110 -4.50 -17.93 -3.55
CA ILE A 110 -3.40 -18.73 -4.08
C ILE A 110 -3.35 -20.04 -3.30
N ASN A 111 -3.35 -21.15 -4.05
CA ASN A 111 -3.21 -22.52 -3.54
C ASN A 111 -4.15 -22.89 -2.39
N ASN A 112 -5.31 -22.22 -2.27
CA ASN A 112 -6.25 -22.33 -1.15
C ASN A 112 -5.67 -22.00 0.24
N GLU A 113 -4.45 -21.51 0.31
CA GLU A 113 -3.75 -21.21 1.57
C GLU A 113 -3.76 -19.73 1.90
N LYS A 114 -3.52 -18.88 0.90
CA LYS A 114 -3.35 -17.44 1.10
C LYS A 114 -4.25 -16.61 0.19
N ILE A 115 -4.59 -15.42 0.65
CA ILE A 115 -5.29 -14.40 -0.13
C ILE A 115 -4.33 -13.25 -0.46
N LEU A 116 -4.30 -12.87 -1.73
CA LEU A 116 -3.53 -11.73 -2.22
C LEU A 116 -4.45 -10.63 -2.74
N ILE A 117 -3.97 -9.40 -2.73
CA ILE A 117 -4.70 -8.24 -3.23
C ILE A 117 -4.53 -8.17 -4.76
N LYS A 118 -5.63 -7.98 -5.50
CA LYS A 118 -5.59 -7.84 -6.96
C LYS A 118 -4.81 -6.58 -7.36
N THR A 119 -3.79 -6.75 -8.20
CA THR A 119 -2.89 -5.66 -8.61
C THR A 119 -3.56 -4.65 -9.56
N ASP A 120 -4.66 -5.03 -10.19
CA ASP A 120 -5.46 -4.25 -11.12
C ASP A 120 -6.73 -3.66 -10.49
N ILE A 121 -6.75 -3.52 -9.16
CA ILE A 121 -7.90 -2.97 -8.43
C ILE A 121 -8.22 -1.50 -8.77
N TYR A 122 -7.24 -0.73 -9.21
CA TYR A 122 -7.38 0.71 -9.42
C TYR A 122 -8.49 1.10 -10.44
N PRO A 123 -8.54 0.52 -11.65
CA PRO A 123 -9.67 0.70 -12.55
C PRO A 123 -11.03 0.37 -11.93
N PHE A 124 -11.12 -0.71 -11.15
CA PHE A 124 -12.35 -1.12 -10.49
C PHE A 124 -12.82 -0.07 -9.48
N LEU A 125 -11.90 0.41 -8.63
CA LEU A 125 -12.16 1.47 -7.65
C LEU A 125 -12.68 2.74 -8.32
N LYS A 126 -11.98 3.16 -9.37
CA LYS A 126 -12.31 4.40 -10.07
C LYS A 126 -13.68 4.34 -10.76
N LYS A 127 -14.06 3.16 -11.24
CA LYS A 127 -15.38 2.94 -11.88
C LYS A 127 -16.50 2.95 -10.84
N ASN A 128 -16.32 2.27 -9.70
CA ASN A 128 -17.41 1.96 -8.79
C ASN A 128 -17.50 2.84 -7.54
N PHE A 129 -16.47 3.63 -7.23
CA PHE A 129 -16.41 4.46 -6.03
C PHE A 129 -16.07 5.92 -6.34
N LYS A 130 -16.65 6.82 -5.55
CA LYS A 130 -16.25 8.23 -5.50
C LYS A 130 -14.91 8.37 -4.76
N LYS A 131 -14.36 9.59 -4.76
CA LYS A 131 -13.07 9.87 -4.15
C LYS A 131 -13.01 9.44 -2.68
N SER A 132 -14.06 9.72 -1.90
CA SER A 132 -14.14 9.29 -0.49
C SER A 132 -14.10 7.76 -0.34
N GLY A 133 -14.82 7.00 -1.15
CA GLY A 133 -14.76 5.53 -1.14
C GLY A 133 -13.41 4.98 -1.63
N GLN A 134 -12.77 5.64 -2.60
CA GLN A 134 -11.41 5.31 -3.02
C GLN A 134 -10.41 5.54 -1.89
N ASP A 135 -10.54 6.64 -1.15
CA ASP A 135 -9.67 6.96 -0.01
C ASP A 135 -9.89 6.00 1.15
N LEU A 136 -11.14 5.60 1.42
CA LEU A 136 -11.47 4.54 2.37
C LEU A 136 -10.72 3.25 2.01
N PHE A 137 -10.68 2.88 0.73
CA PHE A 137 -10.02 1.65 0.31
C PHE A 137 -8.50 1.76 0.32
N GLN A 138 -7.97 2.94 0.00
CA GLN A 138 -6.54 3.20 0.16
C GLN A 138 -6.12 3.02 1.63
N LYS A 139 -6.93 3.51 2.59
CA LYS A 139 -6.69 3.26 4.02
C LYS A 139 -6.68 1.77 4.36
N LEU A 140 -7.61 0.97 3.82
CA LEU A 140 -7.60 -0.48 4.01
C LEU A 140 -6.27 -1.10 3.55
N ILE A 141 -5.79 -0.77 2.35
CA ILE A 141 -4.50 -1.23 1.84
C ILE A 141 -3.34 -0.76 2.74
N ASP A 142 -3.37 0.50 3.17
CA ASP A 142 -2.34 1.09 4.01
C ASP A 142 -2.27 0.40 5.38
N SER A 143 -3.42 0.06 5.98
CA SER A 143 -3.50 -0.69 7.23
C SER A 143 -2.96 -2.11 7.10
N ILE A 144 -3.21 -2.79 5.98
CA ILE A 144 -2.63 -4.12 5.69
C ILE A 144 -1.11 -4.03 5.57
N ASP A 145 -0.59 -3.02 4.88
CA ASP A 145 0.86 -2.82 4.76
C ASP A 145 1.49 -2.51 6.12
N GLN A 146 0.86 -1.64 6.91
CA GLN A 146 1.34 -1.29 8.25
C GLN A 146 1.40 -2.49 9.19
N ILE A 147 0.42 -3.39 9.19
CA ILE A 147 0.47 -4.59 10.05
C ILE A 147 1.56 -5.56 9.58
N LEU A 148 1.78 -5.69 8.27
CA LEU A 148 2.83 -6.52 7.71
C LEU A 148 4.22 -5.98 8.06
N VAL A 149 4.38 -4.65 8.02
CA VAL A 149 5.58 -3.97 8.50
C VAL A 149 5.72 -4.16 10.01
N LYS A 150 4.68 -3.95 10.82
CA LYS A 150 4.70 -4.19 12.28
C LYS A 150 5.04 -5.64 12.65
N LYS A 151 4.62 -6.63 11.85
CA LYS A 151 5.00 -8.05 12.04
C LYS A 151 6.40 -8.40 11.57
N GLU A 152 7.07 -7.57 10.78
CA GLU A 152 8.54 -7.64 10.71
C GLU A 152 9.21 -7.32 12.06
N TYR A 153 8.45 -6.79 13.04
CA TYR A 153 8.87 -6.54 14.42
C TYR A 153 8.23 -7.50 15.44
N ASP A 154 7.52 -8.56 15.03
CA ASP A 154 7.08 -9.68 15.90
C ASP A 154 8.28 -10.58 16.23
N ILE A 155 9.39 -9.95 16.62
CA ILE A 155 10.54 -10.58 17.21
C ILE A 155 10.08 -11.02 18.60
N ASN A 156 10.00 -12.32 18.85
CA ASN A 156 9.79 -12.82 20.19
C ASN A 156 11.06 -12.57 21.02
N LEU A 157 11.14 -11.38 21.62
CA LEU A 157 12.28 -10.96 22.44
C LEU A 157 12.45 -11.82 23.70
N GLU A 158 11.42 -12.57 24.10
CA GLU A 158 11.45 -13.45 25.27
C GLU A 158 11.86 -14.89 24.94
N ASN A 159 12.05 -15.22 23.66
CA ASN A 159 12.47 -16.55 23.28
C ASN A 159 13.96 -16.76 23.59
N GLU A 160 14.24 -17.37 24.74
CA GLU A 160 15.59 -17.78 25.15
C GLU A 160 16.11 -18.97 24.36
N LYS A 161 15.21 -19.83 23.85
CA LYS A 161 15.60 -20.99 23.04
C LYS A 161 16.07 -20.54 21.67
N TYR A 162 17.12 -21.21 21.18
CA TYR A 162 17.65 -20.98 19.84
C TYR A 162 16.60 -21.22 18.76
N ASP A 163 16.36 -20.19 17.95
CA ASP A 163 15.54 -20.21 16.73
C ASP A 163 16.44 -19.77 15.57
N GLU A 164 16.83 -20.71 14.72
CA GLU A 164 17.81 -20.49 13.65
C GLU A 164 17.38 -19.39 12.67
N GLU A 165 16.11 -19.34 12.28
CA GLU A 165 15.61 -18.32 11.35
C GLU A 165 15.72 -16.92 11.97
N LEU A 166 15.31 -16.82 13.24
CA LEU A 166 15.28 -15.55 13.96
C LEU A 166 16.69 -15.07 14.33
N PHE A 167 17.59 -16.00 14.68
CA PHE A 167 19.00 -15.72 14.96
C PHE A 167 19.75 -15.28 13.69
N ASN A 168 19.60 -16.00 12.58
CA ASN A 168 20.22 -15.63 11.31
C ASN A 168 19.68 -14.31 10.75
N ARG A 169 18.38 -14.04 10.94
CA ARG A 169 17.79 -12.73 10.61
C ARG A 169 18.42 -11.59 11.41
N ALA A 170 18.70 -11.82 12.69
CA ALA A 170 19.36 -10.84 13.55
C ALA A 170 20.83 -10.65 13.17
N LEU A 171 21.56 -11.71 12.80
CA LEU A 171 22.93 -11.60 12.27
C LEU A 171 22.98 -10.81 10.95
N ASN A 172 22.06 -11.08 10.04
CA ASN A 172 21.95 -10.38 8.75
C ASN A 172 21.69 -8.89 8.93
N PHE A 173 20.93 -8.48 9.95
CA PHE A 173 20.76 -7.05 10.27
C PHE A 173 22.10 -6.35 10.56
N PHE A 174 23.04 -7.05 11.20
CA PHE A 174 24.39 -6.55 11.46
C PHE A 174 25.39 -6.80 10.32
N ASN A 175 24.92 -7.30 9.17
CA ASN A 175 25.76 -7.74 8.04
C ASN A 175 26.81 -8.80 8.45
N ILE A 176 26.47 -9.67 9.40
CA ILE A 176 27.32 -10.78 9.83
C ILE A 176 26.91 -12.02 9.03
N GLN A 177 27.87 -12.67 8.38
CA GLN A 177 27.61 -13.93 7.68
C GLN A 177 27.48 -15.09 8.68
N SER A 178 26.50 -15.96 8.44
CA SER A 178 26.19 -17.14 9.26
C SER A 178 26.74 -18.44 8.66
N ASP A 179 27.68 -18.34 7.73
CA ASP A 179 28.35 -19.47 7.07
C ASP A 179 29.25 -20.26 8.02
N LYS A 180 29.69 -19.63 9.11
CA LYS A 180 30.48 -20.23 10.19
C LYS A 180 29.93 -19.85 11.55
N LYS A 181 30.36 -20.56 12.60
CA LYS A 181 30.02 -20.19 13.97
C LYS A 181 30.55 -18.80 14.31
N VAL A 182 29.63 -17.85 14.42
CA VAL A 182 29.86 -16.45 14.82
C VAL A 182 30.26 -16.33 16.29
N HIS A 183 31.31 -15.55 16.56
CA HIS A 183 31.70 -15.20 17.92
C HIS A 183 30.88 -14.02 18.47
N PHE A 184 30.51 -14.07 19.75
CA PHE A 184 29.77 -12.98 20.40
C PHE A 184 30.52 -11.64 20.37
N LYS A 185 31.86 -11.70 20.33
CA LYS A 185 32.71 -10.51 20.20
C LYS A 185 32.39 -9.73 18.92
N ASP A 186 32.15 -10.42 17.81
CA ASP A 186 31.88 -9.80 16.51
C ASP A 186 30.49 -9.16 16.50
N ILE A 187 29.50 -9.84 17.08
CA ILE A 187 28.15 -9.31 17.30
C ILE A 187 28.21 -8.02 18.14
N ARG A 188 28.97 -8.04 19.24
CA ARG A 188 29.10 -6.88 20.13
C ARG A 188 29.83 -5.72 19.46
N SER A 189 30.84 -6.00 18.64
CA SER A 189 31.56 -4.99 17.86
C SER A 189 30.61 -4.29 16.89
N LYS A 190 29.83 -5.06 16.12
CA LYS A 190 28.84 -4.50 15.18
C LYS A 190 27.75 -3.72 15.89
N TYR A 191 27.24 -4.21 17.01
CA TYR A 191 26.26 -3.46 17.80
C TYR A 191 26.79 -2.08 18.25
N ARG A 192 28.05 -2.01 18.72
CA ARG A 192 28.67 -0.74 19.10
C ARG A 192 28.86 0.20 17.91
N GLU A 193 29.30 -0.30 16.76
CA GLU A 193 29.39 0.49 15.52
C GLU A 193 28.06 1.18 15.18
N TYR A 194 26.93 0.50 15.39
CA TYR A 194 25.60 1.05 15.13
C TYR A 194 25.09 2.01 16.21
N ILE A 195 25.34 1.74 17.49
CA ILE A 195 24.87 2.61 18.60
C ILE A 195 25.70 3.89 18.71
N ASP A 196 27.01 3.78 18.51
CA ASP A 196 27.95 4.90 18.60
C ASP A 196 27.98 5.72 17.28
N SER A 197 27.32 5.22 16.23
CA SER A 197 27.14 5.94 14.96
C SER A 197 26.30 7.20 15.16
N ASN A 198 26.92 8.36 14.95
CA ASN A 198 26.26 9.66 14.83
C ASN A 198 25.90 9.99 13.36
N ILE A 199 25.89 8.99 12.48
CA ILE A 199 25.58 9.18 11.06
C ILE A 199 24.10 9.52 10.92
N LYS A 200 23.84 10.69 10.33
CA LYS A 200 22.50 11.18 10.02
C LYS A 200 22.26 11.16 8.52
N ASP A 201 21.02 10.94 8.11
CA ASP A 201 20.61 11.10 6.72
C ASP A 201 20.66 12.59 6.30
N ASP A 202 20.45 12.86 5.01
CA ASP A 202 20.43 14.22 4.45
C ASP A 202 19.33 15.12 5.08
N LEU A 203 18.42 14.53 5.87
CA LEU A 203 17.31 15.19 6.55
C LEU A 203 17.58 15.36 8.06
N GLY A 204 18.74 14.94 8.57
CA GLY A 204 19.15 15.07 9.96
C GLY A 204 18.59 14.00 10.91
N ASN A 205 17.97 12.93 10.39
CA ASN A 205 17.51 11.78 11.18
C ASN A 205 18.65 10.77 11.35
N ASP A 206 18.67 10.06 12.48
CA ASP A 206 19.62 8.97 12.69
C ASP A 206 19.44 7.93 11.57
N LEU A 207 20.53 7.62 10.84
CA LEU A 207 20.50 6.69 9.73
C LEU A 207 20.09 5.26 10.16
N TYR A 208 20.30 4.95 11.43
CA TYR A 208 20.00 3.66 12.03
C TYR A 208 18.95 3.78 13.13
N ASP A 209 17.92 2.95 13.02
CA ASP A 209 16.89 2.77 14.05
C ASP A 209 17.50 2.08 15.28
N LYS A 210 17.86 2.89 16.28
CA LYS A 210 18.50 2.44 17.54
C LYS A 210 17.63 1.44 18.30
N ASP A 211 16.31 1.62 18.31
CA ASP A 211 15.39 0.70 18.97
C ASP A 211 15.40 -0.68 18.29
N ARG A 212 15.41 -0.69 16.95
CA ARG A 212 15.53 -1.93 16.17
C ARG A 212 16.89 -2.61 16.40
N CYS A 213 17.95 -1.81 16.53
CA CYS A 213 19.30 -2.28 16.81
C CYS A 213 19.37 -3.00 18.17
N SER A 214 18.84 -2.38 19.22
CA SER A 214 18.79 -2.97 20.57
C SER A 214 17.93 -4.25 20.62
N LYS A 215 16.84 -4.30 19.85
CA LYS A 215 16.00 -5.51 19.74
C LYS A 215 16.76 -6.70 19.14
N TYR A 216 17.41 -6.52 17.99
CA TYR A 216 18.16 -7.61 17.35
C TYR A 216 19.38 -8.05 18.18
N PHE A 217 20.06 -7.11 18.84
CA PHE A 217 21.13 -7.47 19.77
C PHE A 217 20.61 -8.29 20.95
N SER A 218 19.43 -7.96 21.49
CA SER A 218 18.81 -8.70 22.59
C SER A 218 18.51 -10.15 22.21
N ILE A 219 17.97 -10.40 21.01
CA ILE A 219 17.77 -11.75 20.47
C ILE A 219 19.08 -12.54 20.48
N LEU A 220 20.12 -11.97 19.83
CA LEU A 220 21.40 -12.64 19.68
C LEU A 220 21.99 -12.96 21.05
N SER A 221 21.91 -12.01 21.99
CA SER A 221 22.41 -12.20 23.35
C SER A 221 21.65 -13.28 24.13
N LYS A 222 20.32 -13.36 24.00
CA LYS A 222 19.51 -14.34 24.74
C LYS A 222 19.69 -15.75 24.20
N GLN A 223 19.76 -15.89 22.88
CA GLN A 223 19.86 -17.21 22.24
C GLN A 223 21.31 -17.71 22.07
N TYR A 224 22.33 -16.87 22.32
CA TYR A 224 23.74 -17.20 22.04
C TYR A 224 24.21 -18.50 22.69
N ASN A 225 23.83 -18.72 23.95
CA ASN A 225 24.26 -19.90 24.70
C ASN A 225 23.69 -21.20 24.12
N ASP A 226 22.46 -21.16 23.62
CA ASP A 226 21.83 -22.32 22.98
C ASP A 226 22.32 -22.50 21.54
N TYR A 227 22.57 -21.39 20.83
CA TYR A 227 23.25 -21.38 19.54
C TYR A 227 24.64 -22.04 19.58
N LEU A 228 25.42 -21.82 20.64
CA LEU A 228 26.72 -22.50 20.76
C LEU A 228 26.59 -24.02 20.86
N LYS A 229 25.47 -24.50 21.40
CA LYS A 229 25.16 -25.92 21.61
C LYS A 229 24.44 -26.56 20.41
N SER A 230 23.86 -25.78 19.50
CA SER A 230 23.34 -26.31 18.25
C SER A 230 24.50 -26.75 17.35
N ASN A 231 24.29 -27.87 16.66
CA ASN A 231 25.29 -28.50 15.78
C ASN A 231 25.42 -27.75 14.47
#